data_AF-A0AAE4J9H3-F1
#
_entry.id   AF-A0AAE4J9H3-F1
#
_cell.length_a   1.000
_cell.length_b   1.000
_cell.length_c   1.000
_cell.angle_alpha   90.00
_cell.angle_beta   90.00
_cell.angle_gamma   90.00
#
_symmetry.space_group_name_H-M   'P 1'
#
loop_
_entity.id
_entity.type
_entity.pdbx_description
1 polymer ?
#
loop_
_entity_poly.entity_id
_entity_poly.type
_entity_poly.pdbx_seq_one_letter_code
_entity_poly.pdbx_strand_id
1 'polypeptide(L)'
;MTEVVEHRLQDSDGDFRVVVLGGSEQPNPACAAVFGEPRDGCLVRIQSRCLYGEIFGSTNCDCLYQLDKSLEEIKRHSGVLIYLDQEGRGAGLLTKARGYRLCQEEGIDTFAAYAALERKADTRSYGDAVALLKQLGLKEVTLLTNNPGKLEGLELGEIKVRPRPLLIPEPGAHTLAYLVAKRDNQEHMLSMAARLRWRVIRFAGSRWLSPRRAALRKAAAHPAQPVGVVVDTDSAKQVA
;
A
#
# COMPACT_ATOMS: atom_id res chain seq x y z
N MET A 1 16.32 -19.48 -3.69
CA MET A 1 16.55 -18.40 -2.70
C MET A 1 16.54 -17.10 -3.47
N THR A 2 15.79 -16.10 -3.01
CA THR A 2 15.82 -14.75 -3.60
C THR A 2 17.23 -14.21 -3.44
N GLU A 3 17.82 -13.67 -4.51
CA GLU A 3 19.10 -12.98 -4.43
C GLU A 3 18.95 -11.72 -3.58
N VAL A 4 19.94 -11.41 -2.75
CA VAL A 4 19.92 -10.22 -1.89
C VAL A 4 21.32 -9.65 -1.78
N VAL A 5 21.45 -8.33 -1.89
CA VAL A 5 22.72 -7.61 -1.70
C VAL A 5 22.61 -6.74 -0.47
N GLU A 6 23.60 -6.83 0.42
CA GLU A 6 23.68 -6.02 1.64
C GLU A 6 24.88 -5.07 1.59
N HIS A 7 24.69 -3.84 2.06
CA HIS A 7 25.75 -2.85 2.25
C HIS A 7 25.42 -1.89 3.39
N ARG A 8 26.32 -0.95 3.70
CA ARG A 8 26.08 0.10 4.69
C ARG A 8 25.98 1.46 4.03
N LEU A 9 25.08 2.29 4.56
CA LEU A 9 24.92 3.69 4.17
C LEU A 9 25.11 4.56 5.40
N GLN A 10 26.02 5.54 5.30
CA GLN A 10 26.36 6.43 6.41
C GLN A 10 25.24 7.44 6.64
N ASP A 11 24.92 7.67 7.90
CA ASP A 11 23.96 8.68 8.35
C ASP A 11 24.47 9.30 9.67
N SER A 12 24.15 10.57 9.90
CA SER A 12 24.65 11.33 11.04
C SER A 12 24.25 10.75 12.40
N ASP A 13 23.13 10.03 12.46
CA ASP A 13 22.61 9.42 13.70
C ASP A 13 23.08 7.96 13.87
N GLY A 14 23.71 7.39 12.85
CA GLY A 14 24.19 6.00 12.81
C GLY A 14 23.97 5.35 11.45
N ASP A 15 24.88 4.46 11.05
CA ASP A 15 24.80 3.83 9.74
C ASP A 15 23.55 2.95 9.58
N PHE A 16 22.92 3.04 8.41
CA PHE A 16 21.92 2.07 7.98
C PHE A 16 22.60 0.84 7.39
N ARG A 17 22.12 -0.34 7.76
CA ARG A 17 22.33 -1.55 6.96
C ARG A 17 21.25 -1.58 5.88
N VAL A 18 21.67 -1.56 4.63
CA VAL A 18 20.77 -1.57 3.48
C VAL A 18 20.75 -2.96 2.86
N VAL A 19 19.55 -3.48 2.62
CA VAL A 19 19.27 -4.79 2.03
C VAL A 19 18.47 -4.58 0.75
N VAL A 20 19.00 -4.99 -0.40
CA VAL A 20 18.38 -4.80 -1.72
C VAL A 20 17.99 -6.16 -2.28
N LEU A 21 16.73 -6.32 -2.72
CA LEU A 21 16.29 -7.55 -3.38
C LEU A 21 16.87 -7.62 -4.81
N GLY A 22 17.49 -8.74 -5.14
CA GLY A 22 17.89 -9.09 -6.50
C GLY A 22 16.76 -9.76 -7.28
N GLY A 23 16.99 -9.98 -8.58
CA GLY A 23 16.08 -10.72 -9.46
C GLY A 23 14.74 -10.04 -9.74
N SER A 24 14.58 -8.75 -9.45
CA SER A 24 13.38 -7.99 -9.82
C SER A 24 13.40 -7.64 -11.30
N GLU A 25 12.25 -7.76 -11.97
CA GLU A 25 12.05 -7.21 -13.32
C GLU A 25 11.92 -5.67 -13.31
N GLN A 26 11.77 -5.07 -12.13
CA GLN A 26 11.71 -3.61 -11.99
C GLN A 26 13.12 -3.02 -12.06
N PRO A 27 13.30 -1.87 -12.76
CA PRO A 27 14.61 -1.20 -12.85
C PRO A 27 15.19 -0.82 -11.48
N ASN A 28 14.31 -0.45 -10.53
CA ASN A 28 14.69 -0.19 -9.15
C ASN A 28 14.06 -1.28 -8.27
N PRO A 29 14.84 -2.26 -7.80
CA PRO A 29 14.32 -3.27 -6.91
C PRO A 29 13.91 -2.69 -5.55
N ALA A 30 13.03 -3.40 -4.85
CA ALA A 30 12.69 -3.09 -3.47
C ALA A 30 13.92 -3.20 -2.56
N CYS A 31 14.01 -2.30 -1.59
CA CYS A 31 15.08 -2.31 -0.59
C CYS A 31 14.55 -2.05 0.82
N ALA A 32 15.35 -2.44 1.81
CA ALA A 32 15.13 -2.14 3.22
C ALA A 32 16.33 -1.40 3.79
N ALA A 33 16.09 -0.26 4.42
CA ALA A 33 17.04 0.43 5.27
C ALA A 33 16.77 0.04 6.73
N VAL A 34 17.73 -0.65 7.34
CA VAL A 34 17.68 -1.19 8.69
C VAL A 34 18.54 -0.31 9.59
N PHE A 35 17.93 0.26 10.63
CA PHE A 35 18.63 1.09 11.61
C PHE A 35 18.70 0.37 12.96
N GLY A 36 19.89 0.34 13.55
CA GLY A 36 20.16 -0.38 14.80
C GLY A 36 20.00 -1.90 14.65
N GLU A 37 19.55 -2.56 15.72
CA GLU A 37 19.35 -4.02 15.78
C GLU A 37 17.87 -4.37 15.98
N PRO A 38 17.01 -4.20 14.96
CA PRO A 38 15.59 -4.49 15.10
C PRO A 38 15.35 -5.97 15.36
N ARG A 39 14.46 -6.25 16.31
CA ARG A 39 14.01 -7.60 16.69
C ARG A 39 12.59 -7.85 16.19
N ASP A 40 12.12 -9.08 16.36
CA ASP A 40 10.74 -9.42 16.05
C ASP A 40 9.77 -8.51 16.82
N GLY A 41 8.76 -7.98 16.12
CA GLY A 41 7.82 -6.98 16.63
C GLY A 41 8.28 -5.51 16.52
N CYS A 42 9.46 -5.24 15.95
CA CYS A 42 10.03 -3.88 15.79
C CYS A 42 9.17 -2.95 14.92
N LEU A 43 9.54 -1.65 14.91
CA LEU A 43 8.93 -0.67 14.05
C LEU A 43 9.32 -0.89 12.59
N VAL A 44 8.31 -0.95 11.72
CA VAL A 44 8.48 -1.04 10.28
C VAL A 44 7.66 0.04 9.59
N ARG A 45 8.25 0.68 8.58
CA ARG A 45 7.54 1.54 7.63
C ARG A 45 7.71 0.97 6.24
N ILE A 46 6.61 0.72 5.54
CA ILE A 46 6.64 0.46 4.10
C ILE A 46 6.33 1.77 3.38
N GLN A 47 7.26 2.30 2.60
CA GLN A 47 7.10 3.48 1.78
C GLN A 47 6.91 3.06 0.32
N SER A 48 5.78 3.43 -0.28
CA SER A 48 5.65 3.41 -1.74
C SER A 48 6.20 4.73 -2.27
N ARG A 49 7.04 4.68 -3.29
CA ARG A 49 7.64 5.87 -3.90
C ARG A 49 6.62 6.96 -4.19
N CYS A 50 6.99 8.19 -3.89
CA CYS A 50 6.27 9.38 -4.31
C CYS A 50 7.26 10.48 -4.70
N LEU A 51 7.68 10.51 -5.95
CA LEU A 51 8.63 11.48 -6.49
C LEU A 51 8.24 12.92 -6.16
N TYR A 52 6.98 13.28 -6.38
CA TYR A 52 6.51 14.65 -6.16
C TYR A 52 6.59 15.08 -4.70
N GLY A 53 6.26 14.19 -3.77
CA GLY A 53 6.37 14.49 -2.34
C GLY A 53 7.83 14.47 -1.88
N GLU A 54 8.51 13.36 -2.14
CA GLU A 54 9.82 13.03 -1.59
C GLU A 54 10.96 13.88 -2.17
N ILE A 55 10.92 14.15 -3.49
CA ILE A 55 12.00 14.86 -4.19
C ILE A 55 11.63 16.32 -4.46
N PHE A 56 10.38 16.59 -4.87
CA PHE A 56 9.95 17.95 -5.20
C PHE A 56 9.28 18.70 -4.05
N GLY A 57 9.11 18.08 -2.88
CA GLY A 57 8.52 18.74 -1.71
C GLY A 57 7.05 19.15 -1.89
N SER A 58 6.31 18.46 -2.76
CA SER A 58 4.92 18.79 -3.05
C SER A 58 4.06 18.72 -1.79
N THR A 59 3.31 19.78 -1.53
CA THR A 59 2.33 19.87 -0.43
C THR A 59 0.98 19.25 -0.79
N ASN A 60 0.80 18.75 -2.03
CA ASN A 60 -0.46 18.14 -2.48
C ASN A 60 -0.70 16.75 -1.85
N CYS A 61 0.30 16.16 -1.21
CA CYS A 61 0.20 14.92 -0.47
C CYS A 61 1.00 14.98 0.83
N ASP A 62 0.80 13.99 1.68
CA ASP A 62 1.44 13.85 2.98
C ASP A 62 2.64 12.87 2.96
N CYS A 63 3.11 12.48 1.78
CA CYS A 63 4.11 11.41 1.62
C CYS A 63 5.46 11.76 2.26
N LEU A 64 5.98 12.98 2.04
CA LEU A 64 7.26 13.40 2.60
C LEU A 64 7.19 13.46 4.14
N TYR A 65 6.16 14.11 4.67
CA TYR A 65 5.95 14.16 6.13
C TYR A 65 5.87 12.76 6.76
N GLN A 66 5.14 11.83 6.13
CA GLN A 66 5.06 10.46 6.64
C GLN A 66 6.41 9.74 6.59
N LEU A 67 7.22 9.98 5.54
CA LEU A 67 8.56 9.40 5.41
C LEU A 67 9.47 9.94 6.52
N ASP A 68 9.54 11.27 6.68
CA ASP A 68 10.40 11.94 7.67
C ASP A 68 10.06 11.48 9.09
N LYS A 69 8.77 11.48 9.45
CA LYS A 69 8.32 11.01 10.77
C LYS A 69 8.58 9.53 11.00
N SER A 70 8.50 8.71 9.96
CA SER A 70 8.82 7.29 10.09
C SER A 70 10.31 7.07 10.31
N LEU A 71 11.17 7.82 9.60
CA LEU A 71 12.62 7.77 9.79
C LEU A 71 13.03 8.26 11.20
N GLU A 72 12.42 9.34 11.70
CA GLU A 72 12.62 9.81 13.08
C GLU A 72 12.32 8.70 14.11
N GLU A 73 11.18 8.04 13.99
CA GLU A 73 10.78 6.95 14.90
C GLU A 73 11.66 5.71 14.75
N ILE A 74 12.07 5.36 13.53
CA ILE A 74 12.97 4.24 13.26
C ILE A 74 14.33 4.47 13.91
N LYS A 75 14.89 5.68 13.77
CA LYS A 75 16.16 6.07 14.40
C LYS A 75 16.08 6.03 15.92
N ARG A 76 14.94 6.45 16.50
CA ARG A 76 14.70 6.45 17.95
C ARG A 76 14.58 5.05 18.56
N HIS A 77 14.00 4.09 17.84
CA HIS A 77 13.60 2.80 18.41
C HIS A 77 14.27 1.58 17.81
N SER A 78 15.17 1.76 16.83
CA SER A 78 15.61 0.73 15.89
C SER A 78 14.45 0.15 15.07
N GLY A 79 14.65 0.00 13.77
CA GLY A 79 13.56 -0.36 12.88
C GLY A 79 13.95 -0.50 11.44
N VAL A 80 12.94 -0.70 10.60
CA VAL A 80 13.12 -0.97 9.17
C VAL A 80 12.24 -0.05 8.34
N LEU A 81 12.86 0.68 7.41
CA LEU A 81 12.15 1.33 6.30
C LEU A 81 12.26 0.44 5.07
N ILE A 82 11.15 -0.07 4.56
CA ILE A 82 11.08 -0.77 3.27
C ILE A 82 10.62 0.23 2.22
N TYR A 83 11.39 0.39 1.14
CA TYR A 83 11.06 1.27 0.02
C TYR A 83 10.68 0.43 -1.21
N LEU A 84 9.50 0.71 -1.77
CA LEU A 84 8.95 0.05 -2.95
C LEU A 84 8.81 1.07 -4.08
N ASP A 85 9.37 0.78 -5.26
CA ASP A 85 9.31 1.66 -6.44
C ASP A 85 7.94 1.63 -7.16
N GLN A 86 6.87 1.88 -6.41
CA GLN A 86 5.48 1.75 -6.85
C GLN A 86 4.78 3.11 -6.94
N GLU A 87 5.31 3.99 -7.79
CA GLU A 87 4.79 5.34 -8.00
C GLU A 87 3.32 5.34 -8.46
N GLY A 88 2.57 6.36 -8.05
CA GLY A 88 1.21 6.60 -8.53
C GLY A 88 0.22 5.49 -8.17
N ARG A 89 0.41 4.82 -7.02
CA ARG A 89 -0.32 3.60 -6.61
C ARG A 89 -0.05 2.40 -7.54
N GLY A 90 1.18 2.28 -8.03
CA GLY A 90 1.59 1.22 -8.96
C GLY A 90 1.23 1.49 -10.42
N ALA A 91 0.56 2.61 -10.73
CA ALA A 91 0.21 2.98 -12.10
C ALA A 91 1.33 3.76 -12.83
N GLY A 92 2.41 4.12 -12.12
CA GLY A 92 3.55 4.83 -12.65
C GLY A 92 3.39 6.34 -12.70
N LEU A 93 4.51 7.03 -12.91
CA LEU A 93 4.61 8.50 -12.86
C LEU A 93 3.79 9.19 -13.96
N LEU A 94 3.81 8.66 -15.18
CA LEU A 94 3.08 9.25 -16.31
C LEU A 94 1.56 9.23 -16.06
N THR A 95 1.04 8.11 -15.55
CA THR A 95 -0.39 8.00 -15.19
C THR A 95 -0.74 8.97 -14.07
N LYS A 96 0.11 9.08 -13.06
CA LYS A 96 -0.07 10.06 -11.97
C LYS A 96 -0.12 11.49 -12.52
N ALA A 97 0.78 11.86 -13.43
CA ALA A 97 0.80 13.18 -14.05
C ALA A 97 -0.49 13.47 -14.83
N ARG A 98 -0.97 12.50 -15.62
CA ARG A 98 -2.25 12.61 -16.34
C ARG A 98 -3.42 12.78 -15.38
N GLY A 99 -3.45 12.02 -14.30
CA GLY A 99 -4.48 12.13 -13.26
C GLY A 99 -4.49 13.50 -12.59
N TYR A 100 -3.31 14.03 -12.23
CA TYR A 100 -3.19 15.38 -11.65
C TYR A 100 -3.70 16.46 -12.60
N ARG A 101 -3.31 16.41 -13.87
CA ARG A 101 -3.77 17.36 -14.88
C ARG A 101 -5.29 17.32 -15.01
N LEU A 102 -5.88 16.12 -15.10
CA LEU A 102 -7.33 15.96 -15.22
C LEU A 102 -8.07 16.47 -13.97
N CYS A 103 -7.54 16.21 -12.77
CA CYS A 103 -8.08 16.80 -11.53
C CYS A 103 -8.08 18.33 -11.56
N GLN A 104 -7.07 18.96 -12.16
CA GLN A 104 -6.93 20.42 -12.25
C GLN A 104 -7.86 21.01 -13.31
N GLU A 105 -8.03 20.32 -14.43
CA GLU A 105 -8.90 20.74 -15.54
C GLU A 105 -10.39 20.60 -15.17
N GLU A 106 -10.76 19.51 -14.49
CA GLU A 106 -12.17 19.13 -14.27
C GLU A 106 -12.64 19.28 -12.81
N GLY A 107 -11.73 19.63 -11.88
CA GLY A 107 -12.07 19.75 -10.46
C GLY A 107 -12.45 18.42 -9.77
N ILE A 108 -12.14 17.28 -10.39
CA ILE A 108 -12.45 15.94 -9.88
C ILE A 108 -11.35 15.39 -8.97
N ASP A 109 -11.67 14.40 -8.12
CA ASP A 109 -10.67 13.74 -7.28
C ASP A 109 -9.80 12.72 -8.07
N THR A 110 -8.70 12.28 -7.45
CA THR A 110 -7.74 11.37 -8.09
C THR A 110 -8.28 9.98 -8.44
N PHE A 111 -9.29 9.47 -7.74
CA PHE A 111 -9.93 8.19 -8.06
C PHE A 111 -10.85 8.32 -9.26
N ALA A 112 -11.66 9.39 -9.30
CA ALA A 112 -12.48 9.74 -10.46
C ALA A 112 -11.59 9.96 -11.69
N ALA A 113 -10.47 10.66 -11.54
CA ALA A 113 -9.51 10.86 -12.63
C ALA A 113 -8.90 9.54 -13.10
N TYR A 114 -8.56 8.60 -12.20
CA TYR A 114 -8.03 7.30 -12.60
C TYR A 114 -9.07 6.45 -13.33
N ALA A 115 -10.34 6.50 -12.90
CA ALA A 115 -11.45 5.84 -13.59
C ALA A 115 -11.66 6.41 -15.00
N ALA A 116 -11.63 7.75 -15.15
CA ALA A 116 -11.72 8.42 -16.45
C ALA A 116 -10.54 8.09 -17.39
N LEU A 117 -9.38 7.75 -16.83
CA LEU A 117 -8.21 7.28 -17.58
C LEU A 117 -8.23 5.76 -17.85
N GLU A 118 -9.32 5.07 -17.49
CA GLU A 118 -9.50 3.61 -17.58
C GLU A 118 -8.39 2.83 -16.85
N ARG A 119 -7.98 3.35 -15.68
CA ARG A 119 -6.95 2.74 -14.84
C ARG A 119 -7.51 2.22 -13.53
N LYS A 120 -6.93 1.12 -13.04
CA LYS A 120 -7.20 0.62 -11.71
C LYS A 120 -6.79 1.66 -10.67
N ALA A 121 -7.63 1.85 -9.66
CA ALA A 121 -7.39 2.81 -8.59
C ALA A 121 -6.12 2.52 -7.77
N ASP A 122 -5.75 1.25 -7.65
CA ASP A 122 -4.56 0.78 -6.94
C ASP A 122 -4.09 -0.56 -7.51
N THR A 123 -2.82 -0.65 -7.88
CA THR A 123 -2.18 -1.87 -8.40
C THR A 123 -0.98 -2.28 -7.58
N ARG A 124 -0.82 -1.72 -6.38
CA ARG A 124 0.32 -2.03 -5.50
C ARG A 124 0.27 -3.48 -5.04
N SER A 125 1.46 -4.05 -4.92
CA SER A 125 1.70 -5.37 -4.32
C SER A 125 2.71 -5.23 -3.19
N TYR A 126 2.51 -5.99 -2.11
CA TYR A 126 3.40 -5.96 -0.94
C TYR A 126 4.25 -7.24 -0.82
N GLY A 127 4.30 -8.07 -1.88
CA GLY A 127 5.09 -9.30 -1.90
C GLY A 127 6.59 -9.07 -1.64
N ASP A 128 7.17 -8.05 -2.26
CA ASP A 128 8.59 -7.69 -2.03
C ASP A 128 8.84 -7.24 -0.59
N ALA A 129 7.90 -6.53 0.02
CA ALA A 129 7.99 -6.16 1.43
C ALA A 129 7.95 -7.40 2.34
N VAL A 130 7.08 -8.38 2.03
CA VAL A 130 7.05 -9.66 2.74
C VAL A 130 8.38 -10.41 2.57
N ALA A 131 8.94 -10.44 1.36
CA ALA A 131 10.22 -11.09 1.09
C ALA A 131 11.36 -10.46 1.89
N LEU A 132 11.45 -9.13 1.93
CA LEU A 132 12.41 -8.39 2.74
C LEU A 132 12.25 -8.67 4.24
N LEU A 133 11.02 -8.67 4.76
CA LEU A 133 10.77 -8.98 6.18
C LEU A 133 11.19 -10.41 6.53
N LYS A 134 10.88 -11.39 5.67
CA LYS A 134 11.32 -12.79 5.84
C LYS A 134 12.83 -12.92 5.78
N GLN A 135 13.49 -12.21 4.87
CA GLN A 135 14.95 -12.17 4.77
C GLN A 135 15.60 -11.60 6.04
N LEU A 136 14.97 -10.59 6.65
CA LEU A 136 15.41 -10.01 7.92
C LEU A 136 15.04 -10.88 9.14
N GLY A 137 14.35 -12.00 8.95
CA GLY A 137 13.92 -12.89 10.04
C GLY A 137 12.75 -12.35 10.86
N LEU A 138 12.02 -11.34 10.36
CA LEU A 138 10.90 -10.70 11.06
C LEU A 138 9.59 -11.40 10.69
N LYS A 139 8.86 -11.86 11.71
CA LYS A 139 7.56 -12.56 11.59
C LYS A 139 6.42 -11.75 12.18
N GLU A 140 6.74 -10.83 13.08
CA GLU A 140 5.83 -9.86 13.67
C GLU A 140 6.42 -8.45 13.51
N VAL A 141 5.58 -7.46 13.21
CA VAL A 141 6.02 -6.07 13.04
C VAL A 141 4.99 -5.10 13.62
N THR A 142 5.48 -3.98 14.13
CA THR A 142 4.66 -2.80 14.43
C THR A 142 4.71 -1.86 13.23
N LEU A 143 3.66 -1.85 12.41
CA LEU A 143 3.65 -1.19 11.11
C LEU A 143 3.16 0.26 11.21
N LEU A 144 4.02 1.21 10.86
CA LEU A 144 3.73 2.64 10.75
C LEU A 144 2.90 2.93 9.49
N THR A 145 1.57 2.87 9.60
CA THR A 145 0.68 2.99 8.43
C THR A 145 -0.71 3.50 8.76
N ASN A 146 -1.24 4.27 7.82
CA ASN A 146 -2.64 4.68 7.75
C ASN A 146 -3.41 3.95 6.64
N ASN A 147 -2.74 3.09 5.86
CA ASN A 147 -3.30 2.34 4.74
C ASN A 147 -3.64 0.90 5.18
N PRO A 148 -4.93 0.50 5.24
CA PRO A 148 -5.35 -0.87 5.57
C PRO A 148 -4.81 -1.91 4.57
N GLY A 149 -4.67 -1.56 3.29
CA GLY A 149 -4.18 -2.48 2.26
C GLY A 149 -2.74 -2.98 2.52
N LYS A 150 -1.91 -2.22 3.24
CA LYS A 150 -0.58 -2.69 3.66
C LYS A 150 -0.67 -3.79 4.72
N LEU A 151 -1.66 -3.71 5.62
CA LEU A 151 -1.88 -4.73 6.65
C LEU A 151 -2.30 -6.03 5.96
N GLU A 152 -3.33 -5.95 5.11
CA GLU A 152 -3.81 -7.10 4.36
C GLU A 152 -2.70 -7.76 3.53
N GLY A 153 -1.90 -6.96 2.84
CA GLY A 153 -0.79 -7.47 2.03
C GLY A 153 0.27 -8.23 2.83
N LEU A 154 0.62 -7.73 4.03
CA LEU A 154 1.59 -8.39 4.90
C LEU A 154 1.00 -9.63 5.58
N GLU A 155 -0.25 -9.58 6.03
CA GLU A 155 -0.93 -10.71 6.66
C GLU A 155 -1.12 -11.89 5.69
N LEU A 156 -1.41 -11.61 4.41
CA LEU A 156 -1.41 -12.62 3.35
C LEU A 156 -0.04 -13.28 3.16
N GLY A 157 1.04 -12.54 3.44
CA GLY A 157 2.41 -13.02 3.46
C GLY A 157 2.83 -13.74 4.75
N GLU A 158 1.88 -14.01 5.66
CA GLU A 158 2.08 -14.63 6.97
C GLU A 158 2.93 -13.82 7.95
N ILE A 159 2.95 -12.49 7.78
CA ILE A 159 3.54 -11.56 8.75
C ILE A 159 2.45 -11.09 9.70
N LYS A 160 2.67 -11.22 11.01
CA LYS A 160 1.78 -10.64 12.03
C LYS A 160 2.00 -9.13 12.10
N VAL A 161 0.91 -8.36 12.03
CA VAL A 161 1.00 -6.89 11.97
C VAL A 161 0.25 -6.26 13.14
N ARG A 162 0.96 -5.43 13.91
CA ARG A 162 0.37 -4.47 14.85
C ARG A 162 0.35 -3.09 14.19
N PRO A 163 -0.80 -2.56 13.76
CA PRO A 163 -0.84 -1.24 13.12
C PRO A 163 -0.59 -0.13 14.15
N ARG A 164 0.28 0.81 13.79
CA ARG A 164 0.50 2.06 14.52
C ARG A 164 0.27 3.22 13.54
N PRO A 165 -0.90 3.90 13.61
CA PRO A 165 -1.20 5.04 12.75
C PRO A 165 -0.20 6.18 12.92
N LEU A 166 0.11 6.87 11.82
CA LEU A 166 0.91 8.09 11.83
C LEU A 166 -0.01 9.30 11.98
N LEU A 167 0.32 10.19 12.91
CA LEU A 167 -0.38 11.46 13.09
C LEU A 167 -0.12 12.37 11.89
N ILE A 168 -1.18 12.73 11.17
CA ILE A 168 -1.12 13.65 10.04
C ILE A 168 -1.27 15.09 10.61
N PRO A 169 -0.40 16.05 10.24
CA PRO A 169 -0.55 17.43 10.64
C PRO A 169 -1.81 18.03 10.00
N GLU A 170 -2.23 19.21 10.45
CA GLU A 170 -3.39 19.87 9.86
C GLU A 170 -3.14 20.13 8.36
N PRO A 171 -3.92 19.50 7.46
CA PRO A 171 -3.69 19.59 6.03
C PRO A 171 -4.21 20.92 5.47
N GLY A 172 -3.49 21.51 4.51
CA GLY A 172 -4.05 22.56 3.66
C GLY A 172 -5.20 22.04 2.80
N ALA A 173 -5.98 22.93 2.19
CA ALA A 173 -7.21 22.56 1.47
C ALA A 173 -7.02 21.45 0.42
N HIS A 174 -5.96 21.53 -0.39
CA HIS A 174 -5.66 20.51 -1.41
C HIS A 174 -5.28 19.15 -0.80
N THR A 175 -4.45 19.15 0.25
CA THR A 175 -4.08 17.93 0.97
C THR A 175 -5.29 17.32 1.67
N LEU A 176 -6.19 18.14 2.20
CA LEU A 176 -7.42 17.68 2.84
C LEU A 176 -8.32 16.95 1.84
N ALA A 177 -8.57 17.53 0.67
CA ALA A 177 -9.34 16.89 -0.40
C ALA A 177 -8.73 15.53 -0.78
N TYR A 178 -7.40 15.46 -0.90
CA TYR A 178 -6.68 14.22 -1.18
C TYR A 178 -6.83 13.16 -0.07
N LEU A 179 -6.73 13.57 1.20
CA LEU A 179 -6.87 12.67 2.36
C LEU A 179 -8.30 12.16 2.51
N VAL A 180 -9.30 13.02 2.27
CA VAL A 180 -10.72 12.64 2.25
C VAL A 180 -10.97 11.61 1.16
N ALA A 181 -10.50 11.86 -0.07
CA ALA A 181 -10.64 10.91 -1.17
C ALA A 181 -10.01 9.54 -0.83
N LYS A 182 -8.83 9.51 -0.18
CA LYS A 182 -8.20 8.27 0.30
C LYS A 182 -9.04 7.53 1.35
N ARG A 183 -9.60 8.25 2.31
CA ARG A 183 -10.47 7.67 3.35
C ARG A 183 -11.70 7.03 2.72
N ASP A 184 -12.38 7.78 1.85
CA ASP A 184 -13.68 7.38 1.31
C ASP A 184 -13.56 6.21 0.31
N ASN A 185 -12.45 6.13 -0.42
CA ASN A 185 -12.25 5.09 -1.44
C ASN A 185 -11.38 3.90 -0.98
N GLN A 186 -10.54 4.05 0.05
CA GLN A 186 -9.58 3.02 0.48
C GLN A 186 -9.55 2.78 2.00
N GLU A 187 -10.56 3.28 2.72
CA GLU A 187 -10.71 3.09 4.18
C GLU A 187 -9.46 3.49 4.99
N HIS A 188 -8.70 4.47 4.49
CA HIS A 188 -7.51 4.97 5.17
C HIS A 188 -7.85 5.52 6.57
N MET A 189 -7.03 5.15 7.56
CA MET A 189 -7.13 5.68 8.93
C MET A 189 -6.60 7.11 8.97
N LEU A 190 -7.48 8.08 9.22
CA LEU A 190 -7.06 9.48 9.43
C LEU A 190 -6.96 9.75 10.94
N SER A 191 -5.74 9.87 11.47
CA SER A 191 -5.50 10.42 12.81
C SER A 191 -4.84 11.80 12.67
N MET A 192 -5.58 12.86 12.99
CA MET A 192 -5.12 14.26 12.89
C MET A 192 -4.66 14.80 14.24
N ALA A 193 -3.65 15.67 14.26
CA ALA A 193 -3.00 16.13 15.49
C ALA A 193 -3.76 17.20 16.31
N ALA A 194 -4.87 17.83 15.85
CA ALA A 194 -5.65 18.73 16.72
C ALA A 194 -7.13 18.98 16.30
N ARG A 195 -8.01 18.90 17.31
CA ARG A 195 -9.24 19.71 17.58
C ARG A 195 -10.42 19.82 16.57
N LEU A 196 -10.62 18.92 15.63
CA LEU A 196 -12.00 18.63 15.18
C LEU A 196 -12.49 17.32 15.81
N ARG A 197 -13.59 17.40 16.56
CA ARG A 197 -14.35 16.27 17.09
C ARG A 197 -14.87 15.43 15.91
N TRP A 198 -14.08 14.47 15.47
CA TRP A 198 -14.55 13.35 14.66
C TRP A 198 -14.41 12.09 15.49
N ARG A 199 -15.48 11.29 15.54
CA ARG A 199 -15.55 10.06 16.35
C ARG A 199 -14.40 9.14 15.93
N VAL A 200 -13.36 9.11 16.77
CA VAL A 200 -12.44 7.97 16.84
C VAL A 200 -13.33 6.74 17.03
N ILE A 201 -13.48 5.92 15.99
CA ILE A 201 -14.15 4.63 16.14
C ILE A 201 -13.24 3.81 17.04
N ARG A 202 -13.68 3.65 18.30
CA ARG A 202 -13.07 2.78 19.29
C ARG A 202 -12.91 1.39 18.69
N PHE A 203 -11.69 0.89 18.78
CA PHE A 203 -11.35 -0.51 18.60
C PHE A 203 -12.14 -1.32 19.67
N ALA A 204 -13.25 -1.93 19.27
CA ALA A 204 -13.85 -3.00 20.06
C ALA A 204 -13.24 -4.30 19.54
N GLY A 205 -12.59 -5.03 20.44
CA GLY A 205 -11.92 -6.28 20.13
C GLY A 205 -12.83 -7.32 19.49
N SER A 206 -12.18 -8.37 19.00
CA SER A 206 -12.72 -9.60 18.42
C SER A 206 -13.29 -9.49 16.99
N ARG A 207 -12.48 -10.03 16.06
CA ARG A 207 -12.90 -10.70 14.81
C ARG A 207 -13.31 -9.76 13.67
N TRP A 208 -12.29 -9.23 12.99
CA TRP A 208 -12.41 -8.67 11.64
C TRP A 208 -12.84 -9.77 10.65
N LEU A 209 -14.08 -9.67 10.17
CA LEU A 209 -14.52 -10.30 8.93
C LEU A 209 -14.74 -9.16 7.93
N SER A 210 -13.78 -8.94 7.03
CA SER A 210 -14.02 -8.06 5.89
C SER A 210 -15.17 -8.65 5.03
N PRO A 211 -16.05 -7.81 4.43
CA PRO A 211 -17.08 -8.29 3.50
C PRO A 211 -16.50 -9.14 2.36
N ARG A 212 -15.23 -8.89 1.99
CA ARG A 212 -14.47 -9.70 1.01
C ARG A 212 -14.15 -11.12 1.46
N ARG A 213 -13.90 -11.37 2.76
CA ARG A 213 -13.68 -12.73 3.29
C ARG A 213 -14.96 -13.59 3.26
N ALA A 214 -16.14 -12.99 3.40
CA ALA A 214 -17.41 -13.71 3.29
C ALA A 214 -17.71 -14.10 1.83
N ALA A 215 -17.39 -13.23 0.87
CA ALA A 215 -17.56 -13.49 -0.56
C ALA A 215 -16.61 -14.60 -1.08
N LEU A 216 -15.34 -14.59 -0.64
CA LEU A 216 -14.35 -15.60 -1.04
C LEU A 216 -14.66 -17.00 -0.48
N ARG A 217 -15.25 -17.12 0.72
CA ARG A 217 -15.70 -18.43 1.24
C ARG A 217 -16.95 -18.97 0.55
N LYS A 218 -17.87 -18.10 0.08
CA LYS A 218 -19.04 -18.53 -0.69
C LYS A 218 -18.68 -19.00 -2.11
N ALA A 219 -17.69 -18.39 -2.74
CA ALA A 219 -17.21 -18.81 -4.06
C ALA A 219 -16.50 -20.18 -4.03
N ALA A 220 -15.89 -20.55 -2.90
CA ALA A 220 -15.22 -21.85 -2.72
C ALA A 220 -16.17 -23.01 -2.35
N ALA A 221 -17.47 -22.76 -2.17
CA ALA A 221 -18.44 -23.74 -1.65
C ALA A 221 -19.47 -24.25 -2.68
N HIS A 222 -19.32 -23.93 -3.98
CA HIS A 222 -20.11 -24.52 -5.05
C HIS A 222 -19.24 -25.43 -5.92
N PRO A 223 -19.44 -26.76 -5.91
CA PRO A 223 -18.89 -27.59 -6.96
C PRO A 223 -19.57 -27.21 -8.28
N ALA A 224 -18.75 -26.90 -9.28
CA ALA A 224 -19.20 -26.66 -10.64
C ALA A 224 -20.06 -27.84 -11.12
N GLN A 225 -21.30 -27.56 -11.53
CA GLN A 225 -22.08 -28.55 -12.28
C GLN A 225 -21.49 -28.65 -13.69
N PRO A 226 -21.40 -29.87 -14.26
CA PRO A 226 -20.87 -30.03 -15.61
C PRO A 226 -21.86 -29.44 -16.62
N VAL A 227 -21.37 -28.54 -17.45
CA VAL A 227 -22.10 -28.02 -18.61
C VAL A 227 -22.15 -29.15 -19.65
N GLY A 228 -23.33 -29.75 -19.82
CA GLY A 228 -23.58 -30.73 -20.87
C GLY A 228 -23.55 -30.07 -22.24
N VAL A 229 -22.79 -30.66 -23.16
CA VAL A 229 -22.80 -30.32 -24.59
C VAL A 229 -24.10 -30.89 -25.17
N VAL A 230 -25.01 -30.02 -25.58
CA VAL A 230 -26.15 -30.41 -26.42
C VAL A 230 -25.72 -30.28 -27.88
N VAL A 231 -25.58 -31.41 -28.54
CA VAL A 231 -25.46 -31.52 -29.99
C VAL A 231 -26.88 -31.52 -30.53
N ASP A 232 -27.24 -30.52 -31.34
CA ASP A 232 -28.52 -30.48 -32.03
C ASP A 232 -28.32 -31.00 -33.46
N THR A 233 -28.93 -32.14 -33.75
CA THR A 233 -29.00 -32.76 -35.08
C THR A 233 -30.43 -32.70 -35.57
N ASP A 234 -30.56 -32.36 -36.86
CA ASP A 234 -31.74 -32.47 -37.71
C ASP A 234 -32.86 -31.43 -37.57
N SER A 235 -33.04 -30.62 -38.62
CA SER A 235 -33.97 -31.00 -39.70
C SER A 235 -34.13 -29.90 -40.75
N ALA A 236 -33.93 -30.30 -42.00
CA ALA A 236 -34.35 -29.57 -43.19
C ALA A 236 -35.88 -29.40 -43.29
N LYS A 237 -36.33 -28.29 -43.90
CA LYS A 237 -37.44 -28.15 -44.89
C LYS A 237 -37.81 -26.66 -45.05
N GLN A 238 -37.67 -26.10 -46.27
CA GLN A 238 -38.78 -25.72 -47.19
C GLN A 238 -39.55 -24.47 -46.70
N VAL A 239 -39.76 -23.37 -47.44
CA VAL A 239 -40.46 -23.22 -48.74
C VAL A 239 -40.26 -21.78 -49.28
N ALA A 240 -40.26 -21.65 -50.61
CA ALA A 240 -40.46 -20.48 -51.50
C ALA A 240 -39.31 -19.45 -51.66
#